data_AF-A0A7W4IVV3-F1
#
_entry.id   AF-A0A7W4IVV3-F1
#
_cell.length_a   1.000
_cell.length_b   1.000
_cell.length_c   1.000
_cell.angle_alpha   90.00
_cell.angle_beta   90.00
_cell.angle_gamma   90.00
#
_symmetry.space_group_name_H-M   'P 1'
#
loop_
_entity.id
_entity.type
_entity.pdbx_description
1 polymer ?
#
loop_
_entity_poly.entity_id
_entity_poly.type
_entity_poly.pdbx_seq_one_letter_code
_entity_poly.pdbx_strand_id
1 'polypeptide(L)' 'MLDAPRRWSGERKAAARRRNLRRRLDRAVPLFADQLEADELARRPAYFDASSIEDEERT' A
#
# COMPACT_ATOMS: atom_id res chain seq x y z
N MET A 1 -10.96 27.23 -13.66
CA MET A 1 -11.04 25.74 -13.69
C MET A 1 -9.96 25.22 -12.78
N LEU A 2 -10.28 24.34 -11.83
CA LEU A 2 -9.25 23.62 -11.05
C LEU A 2 -8.73 22.49 -11.92
N ASP A 3 -7.40 22.34 -11.99
CA ASP A 3 -6.78 21.20 -12.66
C ASP A 3 -7.24 19.88 -12.01
N ALA A 4 -7.33 18.84 -12.83
CA ALA A 4 -7.60 17.50 -12.33
C ALA A 4 -6.52 17.11 -11.30
N PRO A 5 -6.92 16.52 -10.15
CA PRO A 5 -5.98 16.18 -9.10
C PRO A 5 -4.89 15.24 -9.64
N ARG A 6 -3.63 15.58 -9.36
CA ARG A 6 -2.48 14.81 -9.85
C ARG A 6 -2.52 13.38 -9.29
N ARG A 7 -2.65 12.40 -10.19
CA ARG A 7 -2.57 10.97 -9.86
C ARG A 7 -1.20 10.64 -9.27
N TRP A 8 -1.17 9.80 -8.24
CA TRP A 8 0.09 9.27 -7.71
C TRP A 8 0.61 8.17 -8.63
N SER A 9 1.94 8.05 -8.75
CA SER A 9 2.55 6.87 -9.38
C SER A 9 2.24 5.60 -8.58
N GLY A 10 2.34 4.44 -9.23
CA GLY A 10 2.16 3.14 -8.58
C GLY A 10 3.11 2.97 -7.41
N GLU A 11 4.39 3.31 -7.60
CA GLU A 11 5.42 3.29 -6.56
C GLU A 11 5.02 4.11 -5.33
N ARG A 12 4.58 5.35 -5.53
CA ARG A 12 4.20 6.24 -4.43
C ARG A 12 2.97 5.72 -3.69
N LYS A 13 2.03 5.11 -4.42
CA LYS A 13 0.84 4.48 -3.84
C LYS A 13 1.19 3.22 -3.06
N ALA A 14 2.04 2.35 -3.59
CA ALA A 14 2.53 1.14 -2.93
C ALA A 14 3.28 1.48 -1.63
N ALA A 15 4.20 2.45 -1.68
CA ALA A 15 4.93 2.93 -0.51
C ALA A 15 3.98 3.49 0.57
N ALA A 16 2.98 4.27 0.17
CA ALA A 16 1.97 4.80 1.08
C ALA A 16 1.12 3.67 1.70
N ARG A 17 0.72 2.65 0.92
CA ARG A 17 -0.03 1.48 1.41
C ARG A 17 0.77 0.72 2.47
N ARG A 18 2.06 0.44 2.21
CA ARG A 18 2.96 -0.21 3.18
C ARG A 18 3.09 0.60 4.47
N ARG A 19 3.40 1.90 4.35
CA ARG A 19 3.50 2.81 5.52
C ARG A 19 2.21 2.86 6.33
N ASN A 20 1.06 2.90 5.68
CA ASN A 20 -0.25 2.95 6.36
C ASN A 20 -0.61 1.60 7.00
N LEU A 21 -0.23 0.47 6.39
CA LEU A 21 -0.33 -0.84 7.02
C LEU A 21 0.50 -0.85 8.30
N ARG A 22 1.78 -0.50 8.21
CA ARG A 22 2.68 -0.50 9.36
C ARG A 22 2.16 0.33 10.52
N ARG A 23 1.78 1.58 10.25
CA ARG A 23 1.21 2.49 11.27
C ARG A 23 -0.04 1.95 11.94
N ARG A 24 -0.90 1.23 11.21
CA ARG A 24 -2.10 0.62 11.79
C ARG A 24 -1.73 -0.54 12.70
N LEU A 25 -0.78 -1.37 12.28
CA LEU A 25 -0.31 -2.51 13.07
C LEU A 25 0.43 -2.08 14.33
N ASP A 26 1.35 -1.12 14.24
CA ASP A 26 2.06 -0.57 15.39
C ASP A 26 1.08 0.02 16.42
N ARG A 27 -0.03 0.62 15.97
CA ARG A 27 -1.05 1.19 16.85
C ARG A 27 -1.96 0.13 17.48
N ALA A 28 -2.38 -0.86 16.72
CA ALA A 28 -3.40 -1.82 17.16
C ALA A 28 -2.81 -3.04 17.89
N VAL A 29 -1.67 -3.54 17.40
CA VAL A 29 -1.09 -4.84 17.75
C VAL A 29 0.46 -4.77 17.72
N PRO A 30 1.10 -3.88 18.50
CA PRO A 30 2.53 -3.59 18.39
C PRO A 30 3.43 -4.82 18.53
N LEU A 31 3.08 -5.77 19.41
CA LEU A 31 3.87 -6.98 19.64
C LEU A 31 3.87 -7.94 18.44
N PHE A 32 2.88 -7.84 17.54
CA PHE A 32 2.74 -8.71 16.37
C PHE A 32 2.84 -7.94 15.06
N ALA A 33 3.29 -6.67 15.09
CA ALA A 33 3.26 -5.81 13.92
C ALA A 33 4.11 -6.38 12.77
N ASP A 34 5.31 -6.89 13.06
CA ASP A 34 6.21 -7.46 12.05
C ASP A 34 5.60 -8.71 11.40
N GLN A 35 5.07 -9.63 12.22
CA GLN A 35 4.46 -10.88 11.75
C GLN A 35 3.23 -10.60 10.87
N LEU A 36 2.32 -9.75 11.35
CA LEU A 36 1.08 -9.44 10.63
C LEU A 36 1.32 -8.60 9.37
N GLU A 37 2.37 -7.78 9.35
CA GLU A 37 2.80 -7.09 8.14
C GLU A 37 3.29 -8.09 7.09
N ALA A 38 4.16 -9.04 7.47
CA ALA A 38 4.65 -10.07 6.57
C ALA A 38 3.50 -10.94 6.02
N ASP A 39 2.58 -11.36 6.88
CA ASP A 39 1.42 -12.17 6.49
C ASP A 39 0.52 -11.41 5.51
N GLU A 40 0.26 -10.12 5.73
CA GLU A 40 -0.59 -9.33 4.84
C GLU A 40 0.08 -9.07 3.48
N LEU A 41 1.39 -8.81 3.48
CA LEU A 41 2.17 -8.67 2.24
C LEU A 41 2.17 -9.96 1.43
N ALA A 42 2.26 -11.12 2.08
CA ALA A 42 2.18 -12.43 1.43
C ALA A 42 0.76 -12.76 0.96
N ARG A 43 -0.26 -12.37 1.73
CA ARG A 43 -1.68 -12.64 1.40
C ARG A 43 -2.15 -11.83 0.19
N ARG A 44 -1.66 -10.60 0.02
CA ARG A 44 -2.15 -9.66 -1.01
C ARG A 44 -1.01 -8.95 -1.75
N PRO A 45 -0.11 -9.69 -2.42
CA PRO A 45 1.10 -9.11 -3.02
C PRO A 45 0.78 -8.01 -4.05
N ALA A 46 -0.20 -8.24 -4.93
CA ALA A 46 -0.61 -7.26 -5.96
C ALA A 46 -1.07 -5.91 -5.36
N TYR A 47 -1.68 -5.92 -4.18
CA TYR A 47 -2.12 -4.68 -3.52
C TYR A 47 -0.95 -3.80 -3.07
N PHE A 48 0.24 -4.36 -2.85
CA PHE A 48 1.43 -3.64 -2.40
C PHE A 48 2.53 -3.58 -3.47
N ASP A 49 2.21 -4.01 -4.69
CA ASP A 49 3.08 -4.01 -5.84
C ASP A 49 2.81 -2.81 -6.75
N ALA A 50 3.85 -2.12 -7.19
CA ALA A 50 3.71 -0.92 -8.00
C ALA A 50 3.18 -1.22 -9.41
N SER A 51 3.67 -2.30 -10.04
CA SER A 51 3.29 -2.66 -11.41
C SER A 51 1.82 -3.09 -11.49
N SER A 52 1.36 -3.90 -10.54
CA SER A 52 -0.03 -4.31 -10.41
C SER A 52 -0.96 -3.11 -10.24
N ILE A 53 -0.55 -2.11 -9.45
CA ILE A 53 -1.31 -0.86 -9.27
C ILE A 53 -1.38 -0.06 -10.57
N GLU A 54 -0.28 0.01 -11.33
CA GLU A 54 -0.25 0.74 -12.60
C GLU A 54 -1.07 0.04 -13.69
N ASP A 55 -1.07 -1.30 -13.70
CA ASP A 55 -1.90 -2.10 -14.58
C ASP A 55 -3.40 -1.94 -14.28
N GLU A 56 -3.79 -1.97 -13.00
CA GLU A 56 -5.17 -1.68 -12.56
C GLU A 56 -5.64 -0.28 -12.98
N GLU A 57 -4.75 0.71 -13.01
CA GLU A 57 -5.10 2.10 -13.37
C GLU A 57 -5.06 2.40 -14.87
N ARG A 58 -4.43 1.50 -15.65
CA ARG A 58 -4.37 1.56 -17.12
C ARG A 58 -5.58 0.90 -17.78
N THR A 59 -6.29 0.04 -17.05
CA THR A 59 -7.50 -0.67 -17.50
C THR A 59 -8.75 0.15 -17.23
#